data_AF-S3J4E8-F1
#
_entry.id   AF-S3J4E8-F1
#
_cell.length_a   1.000
_cell.length_b   1.000
_cell.length_c   1.000
_cell.angle_alpha   90.00
_cell.angle_beta   90.00
_cell.angle_gamma   90.00
#
_symmetry.space_group_name_H-M   'P 1'
#
loop_
_entity.id
_entity.type
_entity.pdbx_description
1 polymer ?
#
loop_
_entity_poly.entity_id
_entity_poly.type
_entity_poly.pdbx_seq_one_letter_code
_entity_poly.pdbx_strand_id
1 'polypeptide(L)'
;MFQTINNEKYELVHFEILLSEVSNQENISFAEACAVIAREASWHLEGIPFNEPFYLYDYDVINGFSNSDAFSNQSINFLKDMALGAEFAEESNPDVKGMYSRIDSGSGWYREFYFKGTEITISFLDTGVNLPPCLEKFRSRAEQLLKSKKDRLAKERAKAGQKEASRDELEKEIERLQTEVKQLLSELPCQLGDFRDDDPLLIAIQLRNSEWSNYDEDDRKSIPSQEALVTQLKQQYKNMPDAQARAIEKVACPIKRK
;
A
#
# COMPACT_ATOMS: atom_id res chain seq x y z
N MET A 1 -31.05 -18.89 6.28
CA MET A 1 -29.82 -19.60 6.67
C MET A 1 -29.14 -20.24 5.45
N PHE A 2 -29.73 -21.25 4.79
CA PHE A 2 -29.11 -21.88 3.60
C PHE A 2 -28.96 -20.95 2.38
N GLN A 3 -29.82 -19.93 2.24
CA GLN A 3 -29.72 -18.95 1.16
C GLN A 3 -28.41 -18.16 1.19
N THR A 4 -27.88 -17.83 2.37
CA THR A 4 -26.62 -17.09 2.49
C THR A 4 -25.46 -17.92 1.95
N ILE A 5 -25.33 -19.16 2.43
CA ILE A 5 -24.28 -20.09 1.97
C ILE A 5 -24.41 -20.37 0.47
N ASN A 6 -25.63 -20.55 -0.05
CA ASN A 6 -25.83 -20.78 -1.47
C ASN A 6 -25.44 -19.56 -2.31
N ASN A 7 -25.73 -18.35 -1.82
CA ASN A 7 -25.30 -17.12 -2.47
C ASN A 7 -23.78 -16.98 -2.43
N GLU A 8 -23.13 -17.27 -1.29
CA GLU A 8 -21.68 -17.21 -1.18
C GLU A 8 -21.00 -18.20 -2.13
N LYS A 9 -21.47 -19.45 -2.15
CA LYS A 9 -20.99 -20.47 -3.10
C LYS A 9 -21.20 -20.07 -4.55
N TYR A 10 -22.29 -19.37 -4.86
CA TYR A 10 -22.55 -18.86 -6.21
C TYR A 10 -21.54 -17.77 -6.62
N GLU A 11 -21.12 -16.94 -5.66
CA GLU A 11 -20.13 -15.86 -5.86
C GLU A 11 -18.68 -16.37 -5.98
N LEU A 12 -18.38 -17.63 -5.60
CA LEU A 12 -17.01 -18.14 -5.68
C LEU A 12 -16.52 -18.19 -7.13
N VAL A 13 -15.40 -17.49 -7.36
CA VAL A 13 -14.59 -17.62 -8.56
C VAL A 13 -13.18 -17.96 -8.12
N HIS A 14 -12.76 -19.20 -8.37
CA HIS A 14 -11.42 -19.67 -8.03
C HIS A 14 -10.37 -18.97 -8.90
N PHE A 15 -9.21 -18.64 -8.32
CA PHE A 15 -8.21 -17.82 -9.01
C PHE A 15 -7.72 -18.42 -10.32
N GLU A 16 -7.45 -19.73 -10.33
CA GLU A 16 -6.91 -20.42 -11.50
C GLU A 16 -7.89 -20.41 -12.69
N ILE A 17 -9.20 -20.46 -12.41
CA ILE A 17 -10.24 -20.37 -13.44
C ILE A 17 -10.21 -18.99 -14.10
N LEU A 18 -10.26 -17.93 -13.28
CA LEU A 18 -10.25 -16.57 -13.78
C LEU A 18 -8.99 -16.27 -14.60
N LEU A 19 -7.82 -16.62 -14.06
CA LEU A 19 -6.53 -16.34 -14.70
C LEU A 19 -6.35 -17.12 -16.01
N SER A 20 -6.77 -18.38 -16.04
CA SER A 20 -6.73 -19.20 -17.27
C SER A 20 -7.63 -18.62 -18.35
N GLU A 21 -8.84 -18.17 -18.00
CA GLU A 21 -9.74 -17.57 -18.97
C GLU A 21 -9.27 -16.19 -19.45
N VAL A 22 -8.73 -15.35 -18.56
CA VAL A 22 -8.11 -14.07 -18.93
C VAL A 22 -6.93 -14.30 -19.87
N SER A 23 -6.05 -15.25 -19.54
CA SER A 23 -4.90 -15.64 -20.36
C SER A 23 -5.33 -16.05 -21.78
N ASN A 24 -6.35 -16.92 -21.87
CA ASN A 24 -6.87 -17.37 -23.17
C ASN A 24 -7.56 -16.25 -23.96
N GLN A 25 -8.37 -15.42 -23.30
CA GLN A 25 -9.15 -14.36 -23.96
C GLN A 25 -8.26 -13.24 -24.50
N GLU A 26 -7.29 -12.81 -23.70
CA GLU A 26 -6.38 -11.70 -24.06
C GLU A 26 -5.15 -12.18 -24.84
N ASN A 27 -5.02 -13.50 -25.07
CA ASN A 27 -3.90 -14.13 -25.76
C ASN A 27 -2.54 -13.76 -25.11
N ILE A 28 -2.50 -13.84 -23.77
CA ILE A 28 -1.31 -13.63 -22.94
C ILE A 28 -0.98 -14.91 -22.19
N SER A 29 0.24 -15.05 -21.67
CA SER A 29 0.61 -16.18 -20.82
C SER A 29 -0.10 -16.14 -19.46
N PHE A 30 -0.22 -17.29 -18.81
CA PHE A 30 -0.76 -17.37 -17.44
C PHE A 30 0.03 -16.50 -16.45
N ALA A 31 1.36 -16.46 -16.59
CA ALA A 31 2.23 -15.60 -15.79
C ALA A 31 1.92 -14.09 -15.97
N GLU A 32 1.64 -13.66 -17.21
CA GLU A 32 1.22 -12.28 -17.48
C GLU A 32 -0.16 -11.98 -16.87
N ALA A 33 -1.10 -12.92 -16.94
CA ALA A 33 -2.41 -12.78 -16.29
C ALA A 33 -2.25 -12.64 -14.76
N CYS A 34 -1.37 -13.44 -14.14
CA CYS A 34 -1.02 -13.30 -12.72
C CYS A 34 -0.46 -11.91 -12.41
N ALA A 35 0.44 -11.39 -13.25
CA ALA A 35 1.06 -10.08 -13.07
C ALA A 35 0.03 -8.95 -13.08
N VAL A 36 -0.91 -8.98 -14.03
CA VAL A 36 -1.99 -7.99 -14.14
C VAL A 36 -2.85 -7.99 -12.88
N ILE A 37 -3.37 -9.15 -12.48
CA ILE A 37 -4.25 -9.25 -11.31
C ILE A 37 -3.50 -8.91 -10.01
N ALA A 38 -2.23 -9.31 -9.86
CA ALA A 38 -1.42 -8.94 -8.70
C ALA A 38 -1.24 -7.43 -8.57
N ARG A 39 -1.02 -6.74 -9.70
CA ARG A 39 -0.84 -5.29 -9.74
C ARG A 39 -2.12 -4.55 -9.34
N GLU A 40 -3.25 -4.93 -9.94
CA GLU A 40 -4.55 -4.35 -9.59
C GLU A 40 -4.90 -4.59 -8.11
N ALA A 41 -4.70 -5.81 -7.62
CA ALA A 41 -4.94 -6.14 -6.20
C ALA A 41 -4.01 -5.38 -5.24
N SER A 42 -2.75 -5.15 -5.61
CA SER A 42 -1.77 -4.43 -4.76
C SER A 42 -2.16 -2.97 -4.54
N TRP A 43 -2.67 -2.29 -5.57
CA TRP A 43 -3.12 -0.89 -5.45
C TRP A 43 -4.25 -0.71 -4.45
N HIS A 44 -5.08 -1.74 -4.26
CA HIS A 44 -6.16 -1.71 -3.29
C HIS A 44 -5.69 -1.81 -1.84
N LEU A 45 -4.55 -2.47 -1.57
CA LEU A 45 -3.97 -2.54 -0.22
C LEU A 45 -3.32 -1.22 0.21
N GLU A 46 -2.80 -0.43 -0.73
CA GLU A 46 -2.15 0.85 -0.44
C GLU A 46 -3.15 2.01 -0.23
N GLY A 47 -4.46 1.73 -0.24
CA GLY A 47 -5.49 2.72 0.04
C GLY A 47 -5.66 3.76 -1.07
N ILE A 48 -5.13 3.53 -2.28
CA ILE A 48 -5.33 4.38 -3.45
C ILE A 48 -6.21 3.64 -4.46
N PRO A 49 -7.56 3.74 -4.36
CA PRO A 49 -8.43 3.09 -5.33
C PRO A 49 -8.74 4.04 -6.50
N PHE A 50 -8.50 3.56 -7.72
CA PHE A 50 -9.54 3.73 -8.72
C PHE A 50 -10.78 2.95 -8.25
N ASN A 51 -11.95 3.52 -8.49
CA ASN A 51 -13.22 3.11 -7.90
C ASN A 51 -13.49 1.59 -7.91
N GLU A 52 -13.93 1.08 -6.75
CA GLU A 52 -14.31 -0.32 -6.46
C GLU A 52 -13.16 -1.34 -6.47
N PRO A 53 -12.45 -1.50 -5.34
CA PRO A 53 -11.51 -2.60 -5.17
C PRO A 53 -12.27 -3.94 -5.17
N PHE A 54 -11.76 -4.90 -5.92
CA PHE A 54 -12.00 -6.31 -5.62
C PHE A 54 -10.95 -6.76 -4.61
N TYR A 55 -11.26 -7.81 -3.84
CA TYR A 55 -10.33 -8.38 -2.88
C TYR A 55 -10.02 -9.85 -3.19
N LEU A 56 -8.89 -10.31 -2.68
CA LEU A 56 -8.51 -11.72 -2.67
C LEU A 56 -8.97 -12.32 -1.34
N TYR A 57 -9.87 -13.30 -1.43
CA TYR A 57 -10.55 -13.88 -0.27
C TYR A 57 -10.10 -15.30 0.02
N ASP A 58 -10.00 -15.61 1.31
CA ASP A 58 -10.12 -16.98 1.78
C ASP A 58 -11.62 -17.30 1.90
N TYR A 59 -11.97 -18.56 1.69
CA TYR A 59 -13.35 -19.00 1.84
C TYR A 59 -13.41 -20.37 2.52
N ASP A 60 -14.25 -20.45 3.54
CA ASP A 60 -14.69 -21.72 4.10
C ASP A 60 -16.19 -21.70 4.41
N VAL A 61 -16.81 -22.87 4.48
CA VAL A 61 -18.28 -22.98 4.62
C VAL A 61 -18.78 -22.50 5.99
N ILE A 62 -17.91 -22.43 7.00
CA ILE A 62 -18.24 -22.02 8.36
C ILE A 62 -18.16 -20.50 8.50
N ASN A 63 -17.06 -19.88 8.04
CA ASN A 63 -16.82 -18.45 8.19
C ASN A 63 -17.24 -17.63 6.95
N GLY A 64 -17.50 -18.26 5.81
CA GLY A 64 -17.80 -17.59 4.55
C GLY A 64 -16.56 -16.93 3.95
N PHE A 65 -16.77 -15.82 3.22
CA PHE A 65 -15.67 -15.02 2.69
C PHE A 65 -14.95 -14.27 3.81
N SER A 66 -13.63 -14.43 3.90
CA SER A 66 -12.79 -13.65 4.81
C SER A 66 -11.62 -13.02 4.05
N ASN A 67 -11.33 -11.76 4.34
CA ASN A 67 -10.14 -11.08 3.88
C ASN A 67 -9.39 -10.52 5.10
N SER A 68 -8.08 -10.67 5.09
CA SER A 68 -7.19 -10.02 6.05
C SER A 68 -5.97 -9.56 5.29
N ASP A 69 -5.34 -8.48 5.73
CA ASP A 69 -4.16 -7.95 5.05
C ASP A 69 -3.06 -9.02 4.94
N ALA A 70 -2.91 -9.88 5.96
CA ALA A 70 -1.98 -11.00 5.92
C ALA A 70 -2.31 -12.01 4.81
N PHE A 71 -3.59 -12.40 4.68
CA PHE A 71 -4.02 -13.32 3.63
C PHE A 71 -3.91 -12.68 2.24
N SER A 72 -4.38 -11.45 2.07
CA SER A 72 -4.31 -10.75 0.78
C SER A 72 -2.85 -10.55 0.34
N ASN A 73 -1.94 -10.22 1.26
CA ASN A 73 -0.51 -10.16 0.96
C ASN A 73 0.06 -11.53 0.55
N GLN A 74 -0.36 -12.62 1.21
CA GLN A 74 0.04 -13.99 0.85
C GLN A 74 -0.42 -14.34 -0.56
N SER A 75 -1.68 -14.07 -0.91
CA SER A 75 -2.23 -14.32 -2.25
C SER A 75 -1.60 -13.44 -3.33
N ILE A 76 -1.29 -12.17 -3.02
CA ILE A 76 -0.56 -11.29 -3.95
C ILE A 76 0.86 -11.80 -4.20
N ASN A 77 1.56 -12.27 -3.15
CA ASN A 77 2.89 -12.86 -3.31
C ASN A 77 2.83 -14.16 -4.11
N PHE A 78 1.80 -14.97 -3.92
CA PHE A 78 1.56 -16.15 -4.73
C PHE A 78 1.45 -15.80 -6.22
N LEU A 79 0.63 -14.81 -6.56
CA LEU A 79 0.49 -14.30 -7.93
C LEU A 79 1.82 -13.74 -8.47
N LYS A 80 2.58 -13.00 -7.66
CA LYS A 80 3.88 -12.44 -8.05
C LYS A 80 4.91 -13.53 -8.35
N ASP A 81 4.98 -14.57 -7.54
CA ASP A 81 5.90 -15.69 -7.77
C ASP A 81 5.55 -16.40 -9.09
N MET A 82 4.26 -16.68 -9.33
CA MET A 82 3.80 -17.25 -10.61
C MET A 82 4.08 -16.33 -11.79
N ALA A 83 3.93 -15.02 -11.62
CA ALA A 83 4.26 -14.02 -12.65
C ALA A 83 5.76 -13.99 -12.99
N LEU A 84 6.62 -14.31 -12.02
CA LEU A 84 8.07 -14.44 -12.20
C LEU A 84 8.50 -15.83 -12.72
N GLY A 85 7.54 -16.69 -13.06
CA GLY A 85 7.77 -18.00 -13.65
C GLY A 85 7.96 -19.13 -12.64
N ALA A 86 7.64 -18.91 -11.37
CA ALA A 86 7.62 -20.00 -10.39
C ALA A 86 6.43 -20.93 -10.66
N GLU A 87 6.71 -22.24 -10.65
CA GLU A 87 5.69 -23.27 -10.90
C GLU A 87 5.17 -23.83 -9.58
N PHE A 88 3.84 -23.93 -9.45
CA PHE A 88 3.16 -24.49 -8.29
C PHE A 88 2.15 -25.54 -8.74
N ALA A 89 1.94 -26.54 -7.88
CA ALA A 89 0.90 -27.53 -8.04
C ALA A 89 0.07 -27.64 -6.77
N GLU A 90 -1.24 -27.87 -6.91
CA GLU A 90 -2.11 -28.20 -5.78
C GLU A 90 -1.66 -29.54 -5.17
N GLU A 91 -1.61 -29.59 -3.84
CA GLU A 91 -1.30 -30.79 -3.09
C GLU A 91 -2.35 -31.89 -3.33
N SER A 92 -1.88 -33.10 -3.63
CA SER A 92 -2.77 -34.23 -3.95
C SER A 92 -3.47 -34.82 -2.72
N ASN A 93 -3.00 -34.49 -1.51
CA ASN A 93 -3.58 -35.01 -0.27
C ASN A 93 -4.90 -34.26 0.07
N PRO A 94 -6.04 -34.96 0.19
CA PRO A 94 -7.33 -34.33 0.49
C PRO A 94 -7.36 -33.51 1.78
N ASP A 95 -6.52 -33.84 2.77
CA ASP A 95 -6.46 -33.13 4.07
C ASP A 95 -5.86 -31.72 3.95
N VAL A 96 -5.13 -31.46 2.87
CA VAL A 96 -4.51 -30.16 2.55
C VAL A 96 -4.97 -29.62 1.21
N LYS A 97 -6.21 -29.96 0.82
CA LYS A 97 -6.83 -29.42 -0.39
C LYS A 97 -6.79 -27.88 -0.39
N GLY A 98 -6.53 -27.30 -1.56
CA GLY A 98 -6.35 -25.85 -1.69
C GLY A 98 -4.97 -25.36 -1.24
N MET A 99 -4.04 -26.25 -0.89
CA MET A 99 -2.65 -25.90 -0.66
C MET A 99 -1.87 -26.06 -1.96
N TYR A 100 -1.11 -25.05 -2.34
CA TYR A 100 -0.25 -25.04 -3.52
C TYR A 100 1.21 -25.03 -3.10
N SER A 101 1.97 -26.04 -3.51
CA SER A 101 3.40 -26.15 -3.22
C SER A 101 4.22 -25.93 -4.48
N ARG A 102 5.39 -25.33 -4.30
CA ARG A 102 6.32 -25.03 -5.37
C ARG A 102 6.99 -26.31 -5.91
N ILE A 103 7.08 -26.45 -7.23
CA ILE A 103 7.59 -27.67 -7.90
C ILE A 103 8.86 -27.46 -8.75
N ASP A 104 9.28 -26.21 -8.96
CA ASP A 104 10.44 -25.82 -9.78
C ASP A 104 11.80 -25.89 -9.02
N SER A 105 11.91 -26.74 -8.00
CA SER A 105 13.05 -26.82 -7.05
C SER A 105 13.18 -25.66 -6.06
N GLY A 106 12.31 -24.66 -6.09
CA GLY A 106 12.21 -23.66 -5.03
C GLY A 106 11.51 -24.18 -3.78
N SER A 107 11.52 -23.39 -2.71
CA SER A 107 10.71 -23.62 -1.50
C SER A 107 9.60 -22.57 -1.41
N GLY A 108 8.46 -22.97 -0.87
CA GLY A 108 7.31 -22.09 -0.69
C GLY A 108 6.00 -22.85 -0.87
N TRP A 109 4.98 -22.40 -0.15
CA TRP A 109 3.62 -22.88 -0.28
C TRP A 109 2.66 -21.70 -0.10
N TYR A 110 1.52 -21.79 -0.75
CA TYR A 110 0.46 -20.81 -0.72
C TYR A 110 -0.89 -21.49 -0.57
N ARG A 111 -1.91 -20.75 -0.14
CA ARG A 111 -3.28 -21.24 -0.13
C ARG A 111 -4.00 -20.71 -1.36
N GLU A 112 -4.96 -21.49 -1.84
CA GLU A 112 -5.94 -21.04 -2.81
C GLU A 112 -6.67 -19.80 -2.30
N PHE A 113 -7.13 -18.99 -3.23
CA PHE A 113 -7.93 -17.82 -2.94
C PHE A 113 -9.02 -17.65 -4.00
N TYR A 114 -9.99 -16.84 -3.63
CA TYR A 114 -11.21 -16.65 -4.40
C TYR A 114 -11.47 -15.17 -4.64
N PHE A 115 -12.15 -14.90 -5.74
CA PHE A 115 -12.80 -13.63 -5.99
C PHE A 115 -14.29 -13.80 -5.68
N LYS A 116 -14.91 -12.74 -5.18
CA LYS A 116 -16.36 -12.59 -5.29
C LYS A 116 -16.69 -12.17 -6.71
N GLY A 117 -17.42 -13.03 -7.41
CA GLY A 117 -17.75 -12.86 -8.82
C GLY A 117 -18.38 -11.52 -9.14
N THR A 118 -19.32 -11.03 -8.33
CA THR A 118 -19.92 -9.72 -8.54
C THR A 118 -18.91 -8.57 -8.42
N GLU A 119 -18.00 -8.61 -7.43
CA GLU A 119 -17.01 -7.54 -7.21
C GLU A 119 -16.01 -7.47 -8.37
N ILE A 120 -15.40 -8.61 -8.73
CA ILE A 120 -14.43 -8.64 -9.83
C ILE A 120 -15.08 -8.29 -11.18
N THR A 121 -16.33 -8.69 -11.40
CA THR A 121 -17.08 -8.34 -12.62
C THR A 121 -17.31 -6.84 -12.71
N ILE A 122 -17.58 -6.15 -11.60
CA ILE A 122 -17.70 -4.69 -11.60
C ILE A 122 -16.37 -4.04 -11.99
N SER A 123 -15.24 -4.50 -11.45
CA SER A 123 -13.92 -3.96 -11.81
C SER A 123 -13.58 -4.13 -13.29
N PHE A 124 -13.92 -5.26 -13.91
CA PHE A 124 -13.76 -5.45 -15.36
C PHE A 124 -14.67 -4.52 -16.17
N LEU A 125 -15.93 -4.39 -15.77
CA LEU A 125 -16.89 -3.52 -16.48
C LEU A 125 -16.55 -2.03 -16.35
N ASP A 126 -16.02 -1.58 -15.20
CA ASP A 126 -15.65 -0.18 -15.00
C ASP A 126 -14.39 0.21 -15.78
N THR A 127 -13.47 -0.74 -15.99
CA THR A 127 -12.26 -0.55 -16.82
C THR A 127 -12.51 -0.73 -18.32
N GLY A 128 -13.69 -1.24 -18.72
CA GLY A 128 -14.07 -1.43 -20.12
C GLY A 128 -13.39 -2.63 -20.78
N VAL A 129 -12.89 -3.58 -19.98
CA VAL A 129 -12.28 -4.82 -20.46
C VAL A 129 -13.36 -5.87 -20.74
N ASN A 130 -13.10 -6.78 -21.69
CA ASN A 130 -14.01 -7.90 -21.99
C ASN A 130 -14.12 -8.84 -20.79
N LEU A 131 -15.34 -9.30 -20.49
CA LEU A 131 -15.56 -10.22 -19.37
C LEU A 131 -15.17 -11.65 -19.72
N PRO A 132 -14.33 -12.31 -18.90
CA PRO A 132 -14.07 -13.75 -18.99
C PRO A 132 -15.37 -14.56 -18.86
N PRO A 133 -15.49 -15.72 -19.52
CA PRO A 133 -16.68 -16.58 -19.47
C PRO A 133 -17.19 -16.92 -18.05
N CYS A 134 -16.31 -17.14 -17.08
CA CYS A 134 -16.65 -17.43 -15.68
C CYS A 134 -17.34 -16.25 -14.99
N LEU A 135 -17.16 -15.03 -15.50
CA LEU A 135 -17.74 -13.81 -14.98
C LEU A 135 -19.08 -13.43 -15.64
N GLU A 136 -19.39 -13.98 -16.82
CA GLU A 136 -20.60 -13.64 -17.57
C GLU A 136 -21.89 -13.83 -16.77
N LYS A 137 -21.94 -14.86 -15.90
CA LYS A 137 -23.09 -15.12 -15.05
C LYS A 137 -23.42 -13.98 -14.06
N PHE A 138 -22.44 -13.11 -13.75
CA PHE A 138 -22.62 -11.98 -12.84
C PHE A 138 -22.91 -10.66 -13.56
N ARG A 139 -22.76 -10.60 -14.90
CA ARG A 139 -22.88 -9.37 -15.71
C ARG A 139 -24.11 -8.55 -15.36
N SER A 140 -25.30 -9.16 -15.40
CA SER A 140 -26.56 -8.44 -15.18
C SER A 140 -26.63 -7.77 -13.80
N ARG A 141 -26.17 -8.47 -12.75
CA ARG A 141 -26.13 -7.93 -11.39
C ARG A 141 -25.08 -6.84 -11.25
N ALA A 142 -23.89 -7.03 -11.81
CA ALA A 142 -22.80 -6.07 -11.79
C ALA A 142 -23.18 -4.76 -12.50
N GLU A 143 -23.79 -4.83 -13.69
CA GLU A 143 -24.28 -3.66 -14.44
C GLU A 143 -25.34 -2.87 -13.66
N GLN A 144 -26.28 -3.56 -13.00
CA GLN A 144 -27.29 -2.93 -12.16
C GLN A 144 -26.68 -2.18 -10.96
N LEU A 145 -25.70 -2.80 -10.28
CA LEU A 145 -24.99 -2.19 -9.16
C LEU A 145 -24.17 -0.99 -9.62
N LEU A 146 -23.43 -1.13 -10.72
CA LEU A 146 -22.63 -0.06 -11.31
C LEU A 146 -23.50 1.13 -11.73
N LYS A 147 -24.65 0.88 -12.35
CA LYS A 147 -25.64 1.93 -12.68
C LYS A 147 -26.17 2.62 -11.43
N SER A 148 -26.61 1.84 -10.44
CA SER A 148 -27.15 2.37 -9.18
C SER A 148 -26.12 3.24 -8.45
N LYS A 149 -24.84 2.85 -8.50
CA LYS A 149 -23.74 3.64 -7.95
C LYS A 149 -23.49 4.92 -8.75
N LYS A 150 -23.42 4.85 -10.07
CA LYS A 150 -23.27 6.04 -10.94
C LYS A 150 -24.40 7.04 -10.68
N ASP A 151 -25.63 6.56 -10.51
CA ASP A 151 -26.78 7.39 -10.14
C ASP A 151 -26.65 7.97 -8.72
N ARG A 152 -26.15 7.20 -7.74
CA ARG A 152 -25.88 7.69 -6.38
C ARG A 152 -24.80 8.77 -6.37
N LEU A 153 -23.68 8.53 -7.06
CA LEU A 153 -22.57 9.49 -7.18
C LEU A 153 -23.02 10.75 -7.92
N ALA A 154 -23.84 10.63 -8.97
CA ALA A 154 -24.42 11.78 -9.65
C ALA A 154 -25.35 12.59 -8.72
N LYS A 155 -26.18 11.92 -7.91
CA LYS A 155 -27.01 12.56 -6.88
C LYS A 155 -26.18 13.20 -5.77
N GLU A 156 -25.09 12.56 -5.34
CA GLU A 156 -24.16 13.11 -4.35
C GLU A 156 -23.41 14.31 -4.90
N ARG A 157 -22.92 14.27 -6.14
CA ARG A 157 -22.34 15.43 -6.83
C ARG A 157 -23.35 16.55 -7.01
N ALA A 158 -24.60 16.24 -7.35
CA ALA A 158 -25.67 17.22 -7.44
C ALA A 158 -26.05 17.83 -6.08
N LYS A 159 -25.98 17.05 -4.99
CA LYS A 159 -26.16 17.52 -3.61
C LYS A 159 -24.94 18.25 -3.04
N ALA A 160 -23.73 17.91 -3.51
CA ALA A 160 -22.46 18.52 -3.15
C ALA A 160 -22.17 19.79 -3.97
N GLY A 161 -22.95 20.05 -5.03
CA GLY A 161 -23.13 21.40 -5.55
C GLY A 161 -23.64 22.29 -4.41
N GLN A 162 -22.75 23.14 -3.88
CA GLN A 162 -22.84 23.98 -2.67
C GLN A 162 -22.22 23.42 -1.36
N LYS A 163 -21.09 22.72 -1.44
CA LYS A 163 -20.03 22.83 -0.41
C LYS A 163 -18.65 22.95 -1.09
N GLU A 164 -18.52 23.91 -2.00
CA GLU A 164 -17.21 24.54 -2.16
C GLU A 164 -17.03 25.38 -0.90
N ALA A 165 -16.03 25.07 -0.07
CA ALA A 165 -15.56 26.07 0.88
C ALA A 165 -15.31 27.33 0.06
N SER A 166 -15.94 28.45 0.43
CA SER A 166 -15.83 29.68 -0.36
C SER A 166 -14.34 29.97 -0.55
N ARG A 167 -13.96 30.55 -1.69
CA ARG A 167 -12.58 31.03 -1.89
C ARG A 167 -12.07 31.79 -0.66
N ASP A 168 -12.95 32.56 -0.02
CA ASP A 168 -12.69 33.30 1.21
C ASP A 168 -12.38 32.42 2.44
N GLU A 169 -12.98 31.24 2.55
CA GLU A 169 -12.71 30.31 3.67
C GLU A 169 -11.35 29.64 3.50
N LEU A 170 -10.98 29.29 2.26
CA LEU A 170 -9.67 28.74 1.94
C LEU A 170 -8.57 29.79 2.08
N GLU A 171 -8.81 31.04 1.64
CA GLU A 171 -7.86 32.15 1.83
C GLU A 171 -7.64 32.46 3.32
N LYS A 172 -8.70 32.43 4.14
CA LYS A 172 -8.57 32.58 5.61
C LYS A 172 -7.78 31.44 6.26
N GLU A 173 -7.98 30.21 5.80
CA GLU A 173 -7.24 29.07 6.33
C GLU A 173 -5.76 29.12 5.95
N ILE A 174 -5.46 29.57 4.71
CA ILE A 174 -4.08 29.83 4.27
C ILE A 174 -3.42 30.90 5.14
N GLU A 175 -4.09 32.03 5.38
CA GLU A 175 -3.56 33.09 6.25
C GLU A 175 -3.32 32.59 7.69
N ARG A 176 -4.26 31.79 8.22
CA ARG A 176 -4.13 31.19 9.55
C ARG A 176 -2.90 30.29 9.65
N LEU A 177 -2.75 29.36 8.69
CA LEU A 177 -1.64 28.42 8.64
C LEU A 177 -0.30 29.13 8.42
N GLN A 178 -0.24 30.16 7.56
CA GLN A 178 0.96 30.97 7.37
C GLN A 178 1.37 31.72 8.64
N THR A 179 0.38 32.22 9.40
CA THR A 179 0.62 32.90 10.68
C THR A 179 1.15 31.93 11.72
N GLU A 180 0.56 30.73 11.81
CA GLU A 180 1.00 29.66 12.72
C GLU A 180 2.42 29.20 12.41
N VAL A 181 2.75 28.98 11.13
CA VAL A 181 4.12 28.66 10.70
C VAL A 181 5.10 29.77 11.10
N LYS A 182 4.75 31.03 10.88
CA LYS A 182 5.61 32.16 11.26
C LYS A 182 5.83 32.24 12.76
N GLN A 183 4.80 31.96 13.56
CA GLN A 183 4.90 31.93 15.02
C GLN A 183 5.80 30.79 15.49
N LEU A 184 5.59 29.57 14.98
CA LEU A 184 6.43 28.41 15.30
C LEU A 184 7.90 28.62 14.87
N LEU A 185 8.13 29.26 13.73
CA LEU A 185 9.47 29.68 13.30
C LEU A 185 10.09 30.74 14.23
N SER A 186 9.29 31.60 14.86
CA SER A 186 9.79 32.56 15.85
C SER A 186 10.12 31.95 17.21
N GLU A 187 9.57 30.75 17.50
CA GLU A 187 9.83 29.97 18.71
C GLU A 187 11.05 29.04 18.55
N LEU A 188 11.52 28.81 17.32
CA LEU A 188 12.79 28.14 17.06
C LEU A 188 13.97 29.00 17.57
N PRO A 189 15.05 28.38 18.11
CA PRO A 189 16.22 29.11 18.57
C PRO A 189 16.74 30.06 17.49
N CYS A 190 16.83 31.35 17.84
CA CYS A 190 17.08 32.42 16.88
C CYS A 190 18.38 32.22 16.08
N GLN A 191 18.32 32.55 14.79
CA GLN A 191 19.47 32.77 13.91
C GLN A 191 20.27 31.54 13.45
N LEU A 192 19.78 30.33 13.68
CA LEU A 192 20.42 29.11 13.16
C LEU A 192 20.30 29.07 11.62
N GLY A 193 21.42 29.15 10.91
CA GLY A 193 21.42 29.23 9.44
C GLY A 193 21.09 30.60 8.82
N ASP A 194 20.73 31.61 9.61
CA ASP A 194 20.33 32.93 9.08
C ASP A 194 21.51 33.74 8.52
N PHE A 195 22.72 33.50 9.05
CA PHE A 195 23.92 34.26 8.68
C PHE A 195 24.85 33.53 7.73
N ARG A 196 24.66 32.22 7.56
CA ARG A 196 25.48 31.38 6.68
C ARG A 196 24.74 30.10 6.31
N ASP A 197 24.79 29.76 5.03
CA ASP A 197 24.16 28.54 4.50
C ASP A 197 24.90 27.26 4.94
N ASP A 198 26.17 27.38 5.35
CA ASP A 198 27.02 26.27 5.81
C ASP A 198 27.13 26.20 7.35
N ASP A 199 26.08 26.62 8.07
CA ASP A 199 26.11 26.65 9.54
C ASP A 199 26.37 25.24 10.10
N PRO A 200 27.53 25.00 10.74
CA PRO A 200 27.91 23.66 11.15
C PRO A 200 27.02 23.11 12.27
N LEU A 201 26.38 23.97 13.06
CA LEU A 201 25.43 23.54 14.08
C LEU A 201 24.08 23.17 13.47
N LEU A 202 23.61 23.93 12.48
CA LEU A 202 22.41 23.58 11.70
C LEU A 202 22.58 22.24 11.00
N ILE A 203 23.72 22.06 10.31
CA ILE A 203 24.06 20.81 9.63
C ILE A 203 24.06 19.63 10.61
N ALA A 204 24.69 19.80 11.79
CA ALA A 204 24.73 18.76 12.81
C ALA A 204 23.35 18.39 13.36
N ILE A 205 22.45 19.36 13.55
CA ILE A 205 21.07 19.13 13.99
C ILE A 205 20.27 18.38 12.92
N GLN A 206 20.42 18.77 11.65
CA GLN A 206 19.74 18.10 10.53
C GLN A 206 20.17 16.64 10.39
N LEU A 207 21.48 16.38 10.42
CA LEU A 207 22.04 15.02 10.40
C LEU A 207 21.53 14.18 11.57
N ARG A 208 21.42 14.77 12.76
CA ARG A 208 20.86 14.09 13.93
C ARG A 208 19.38 13.78 13.72
N ASN A 209 18.57 14.72 13.28
CA ASN A 209 17.14 14.48 13.06
C ASN A 209 16.89 13.37 12.04
N SER A 210 17.68 13.29 10.97
CA SER A 210 17.57 12.21 9.97
C SER A 210 18.01 10.85 10.49
N GLU A 211 19.01 10.79 11.36
CA GLU A 211 19.48 9.52 11.93
C GLU A 211 18.56 9.03 13.06
N TRP A 212 17.97 9.94 13.83
CA TRP A 212 17.00 9.62 14.87
C TRP A 212 15.58 9.37 14.34
N SER A 213 15.25 9.74 13.10
CA SER A 213 13.92 9.45 12.53
C SER A 213 13.66 7.94 12.41
N ASN A 214 14.72 7.13 12.37
CA ASN A 214 14.67 5.68 12.27
C ASN A 214 15.03 4.98 13.59
N TYR A 215 15.11 5.73 14.70
CA TYR A 215 15.42 5.18 16.01
C TYR A 215 14.26 4.36 16.55
N ASP A 216 14.56 3.15 17.02
CA ASP A 216 13.66 2.23 17.68
C ASP A 216 14.25 1.86 19.05
N GLU A 217 13.49 2.10 20.13
CA GLU A 217 13.92 1.82 21.50
C GLU A 217 14.23 0.33 21.74
N ASP A 218 13.56 -0.56 21.00
CA ASP A 218 13.69 -2.02 21.13
C ASP A 218 14.82 -2.61 20.26
N ASP A 219 15.30 -1.89 19.24
CA ASP A 219 16.44 -2.30 18.42
C ASP A 219 17.71 -1.50 18.76
N ARG A 220 18.65 -2.14 19.46
CA ARG A 220 19.96 -1.55 19.77
C ARG A 220 20.78 -1.15 18.53
N LYS A 221 20.51 -1.73 17.36
CA LYS A 221 21.19 -1.37 16.10
C LYS A 221 20.69 -0.05 15.53
N SER A 222 19.52 0.42 15.95
CA SER A 222 18.98 1.72 15.53
C SER A 222 19.64 2.90 16.26
N ILE A 223 20.45 2.65 17.30
CA ILE A 223 21.13 3.69 18.08
C ILE A 223 22.19 4.39 17.22
N PRO A 224 22.04 5.70 16.93
CA PRO A 224 22.98 6.36 16.02
C PRO A 224 24.38 6.53 16.63
N SER A 225 25.39 6.11 15.86
CA SER A 225 26.81 6.23 16.23
C SER A 225 27.29 7.68 16.15
N GLN A 226 27.94 8.14 17.22
CA GLN A 226 28.52 9.49 17.27
C GLN A 226 29.68 9.64 16.29
N GLU A 227 30.48 8.59 16.09
CA GLU A 227 31.64 8.65 15.19
C GLU A 227 31.21 8.75 13.72
N ALA A 228 30.12 8.07 13.37
CA ALA A 228 29.52 8.18 12.02
C ALA A 228 29.04 9.61 11.77
N LEU A 229 28.32 10.20 12.71
CA LEU A 229 27.82 11.58 12.62
C LEU A 229 28.93 12.62 12.55
N VAL A 230 29.99 12.48 13.35
CA VAL A 230 31.18 13.35 13.28
C VAL A 230 31.86 13.25 11.92
N THR A 231 31.92 12.04 11.34
CA THR A 231 32.50 11.83 10.01
C THR A 231 31.65 12.49 8.93
N GLN A 232 30.33 12.32 8.96
CA GLN A 232 29.40 12.96 8.03
C GLN A 232 29.44 14.49 8.15
N LEU A 233 29.49 15.03 9.37
CA LEU A 233 29.62 16.47 9.61
C LEU A 233 30.88 17.06 8.98
N LYS A 234 32.03 16.36 9.09
CA LYS A 234 33.31 16.77 8.48
C LYS A 234 33.31 16.65 6.95
N GLN A 235 32.47 15.77 6.39
CA GLN A 235 32.28 15.66 4.94
C GLN A 235 31.46 16.84 4.41
N GLN A 236 30.39 17.21 5.12
CA GLN A 236 29.51 18.31 4.71
C GLN A 236 30.14 19.69 4.96
N TYR A 237 30.89 19.86 6.06
CA TYR A 237 31.65 21.07 6.34
C TYR A 237 33.15 20.86 6.09
N LYS A 238 33.62 21.32 4.92
CA LYS A 238 35.01 21.12 4.47
C LYS A 238 36.02 21.71 5.47
N ASN A 239 37.04 20.93 5.81
CA ASN A 239 38.18 21.31 6.67
C ASN A 239 37.86 21.55 8.16
N MET A 240 36.78 20.96 8.72
CA MET A 240 36.52 21.05 10.16
C MET A 240 37.56 20.26 10.99
N PRO A 241 38.21 20.88 12.00
CA PRO A 241 39.02 20.17 12.99
C PRO A 241 38.20 19.13 13.77
N ASP A 242 38.79 17.98 14.08
CA ASP A 242 38.09 16.88 14.75
C ASP A 242 37.50 17.27 16.11
N ALA A 243 38.26 18.05 16.89
CA ALA A 243 37.82 18.56 18.18
C ALA A 243 36.58 19.47 18.07
N GLN A 244 36.51 20.27 17.00
CA GLN A 244 35.36 21.15 16.74
C GLN A 244 34.14 20.34 16.31
N ALA A 245 34.31 19.36 15.43
CA ALA A 245 33.22 18.48 14.98
C ALA A 245 32.57 17.73 16.15
N ARG A 246 33.39 17.18 17.06
CA ARG A 246 32.89 16.49 18.27
C ARG A 246 32.17 17.43 19.22
N ALA A 247 32.66 18.66 19.38
CA ALA A 247 32.01 19.66 20.22
C ALA A 247 30.65 20.08 19.67
N ILE A 248 30.56 20.33 18.36
CA ILE A 248 29.32 20.72 17.67
C ILE A 248 28.30 19.58 17.73
N GLU A 249 28.72 18.35 17.43
CA GLU A 249 27.85 17.18 17.53
C GLU A 249 27.30 17.00 18.95
N LYS A 250 28.15 17.19 19.97
CA LYS A 250 27.74 17.08 21.37
C LYS A 250 26.67 18.12 21.75
N VAL A 251 26.76 19.33 21.19
CA VAL A 251 25.77 20.40 21.41
C VAL A 251 24.48 20.13 20.64
N ALA A 252 24.57 19.56 19.43
CA ALA A 252 23.41 19.18 18.61
C ALA A 252 22.67 17.94 19.15
N CYS A 253 23.29 17.15 20.03
CA CYS A 253 22.68 15.94 20.58
C CYS A 253 21.57 16.29 21.60
N PRO A 254 20.29 15.91 21.35
CA PRO A 254 19.18 16.25 22.24
C PRO A 254 19.18 15.45 23.56
N ILE A 255 19.97 14.38 23.63
CA ILE A 255 19.99 13.44 24.78
C ILE A 255 21.31 13.59 25.54
N LYS A 256 21.21 13.70 26.88
CA LYS A 256 22.37 13.58 27.77
C LYS A 256 22.83 12.12 27.80
N ARG A 257 23.89 11.81 27.06
CA ARG A 257 24.61 10.53 27.20
C ARG A 257 25.30 10.52 28.58
N LYS A 258 24.99 9.52 29.41
CA LYS A 258 25.65 9.30 30.71
C LYS A 258 27.09 8.83 30.52
#